data_AF-A0A2R6MY99-F1
#
_entry.id   AF-A0A2R6MY99-F1
#
_cell.length_a   1.000
_cell.length_b   1.000
_cell.length_c   1.000
_cell.angle_alpha   90.00
_cell.angle_beta   90.00
_cell.angle_gamma   90.00
#
_symmetry.space_group_name_H-M   'P 1'
#
loop_
_entity.id
_entity.type
_entity.pdbx_description
1 polymer ?
#
loop_
_entity_poly.entity_id
_entity_poly.type
_entity_poly.pdbx_seq_one_letter_code
_entity_poly.pdbx_strand_id
1 'polypeptide(L)'
;MAVGTRLSRQLADFGTRSIITHALMALGFAGALVTGLFVPGQVGVISMVAFINFTAGLWICQSIHSLGNAATDDEYNGVLLEVLDRV
;
A
#
# COMPACT_ATOMS: atom_id res chain seq x y z
N MET A 1 -7.82 -9.55 25.95
CA MET A 1 -7.99 -8.37 25.06
C MET A 1 -6.66 -7.60 24.87
N ALA A 2 -5.56 -8.32 24.58
CA ALA A 2 -4.19 -7.74 24.52
C ALA A 2 -3.54 -7.79 23.12
N VAL A 3 -4.19 -8.47 22.17
CA VAL A 3 -3.76 -8.56 20.77
C VAL A 3 -4.23 -7.34 19.99
N GLY A 4 -5.50 -6.95 20.15
CA GLY A 4 -6.06 -5.78 19.45
C GLY A 4 -5.33 -4.48 19.75
N THR A 5 -4.93 -4.25 21.01
CA THR A 5 -4.15 -3.08 21.46
C THR A 5 -2.71 -3.07 20.95
N ARG A 6 -2.12 -4.25 20.68
CA ARG A 6 -0.78 -4.35 20.09
C ARG A 6 -0.81 -4.10 18.59
N LEU A 7 -1.76 -4.71 17.88
CA LEU A 7 -2.00 -4.50 16.45
C LEU A 7 -2.34 -3.04 16.16
N SER A 8 -3.21 -2.42 16.96
CA SER A 8 -3.53 -1.00 16.80
C SER A 8 -2.32 -0.09 17.00
N ARG A 9 -1.40 -0.45 17.90
CA ARG A 9 -0.17 0.32 18.16
C ARG A 9 0.88 0.11 17.07
N GLN A 10 1.01 -1.10 16.52
CA GLN A 10 1.86 -1.37 15.36
C GLN A 10 1.33 -0.67 14.10
N LEU A 11 0.02 -0.61 13.90
CA LEU A 11 -0.60 0.18 12.82
C LEU A 11 -0.60 1.69 13.10
N ALA A 12 -0.28 2.12 14.33
CA ALA A 12 -0.09 3.53 14.66
C ALA A 12 1.28 4.04 14.18
N ASP A 13 2.26 3.15 14.04
CA ASP A 13 3.56 3.44 13.47
C ASP A 13 3.48 3.70 11.95
N PHE A 14 4.14 4.76 11.48
CA PHE A 14 4.09 5.17 10.08
C PHE A 14 4.79 4.16 9.16
N GLY A 15 5.93 3.60 9.59
CA GLY A 15 6.68 2.61 8.82
C GLY A 15 5.84 1.38 8.51
N THR A 16 5.19 0.82 9.52
CA THR A 16 4.28 -0.33 9.37
C THR A 16 3.13 -0.04 8.41
N ARG A 17 2.48 1.13 8.54
CA ARG A 17 1.41 1.54 7.61
C ARG A 17 1.92 1.67 6.18
N SER A 18 3.12 2.24 6.01
CA SER A 18 3.74 2.41 4.71
C SER A 18 3.98 1.06 4.03
N ILE A 19 4.57 0.08 4.74
CA ILE A 19 4.78 -1.27 4.21
C ILE A 19 3.47 -1.90 3.76
N ILE A 20 2.45 -1.88 4.63
CA ILE A 20 1.14 -2.49 4.32
C ILE A 20 0.53 -1.83 3.09
N THR A 21 0.61 -0.50 3.01
CA THR A 21 0.07 0.27 1.89
C THR A 21 0.79 -0.07 0.58
N HIS A 22 2.12 -0.21 0.60
CA HIS A 22 2.89 -0.66 -0.57
C HIS A 22 2.60 -2.12 -0.94
N ALA A 23 2.40 -3.02 0.03
CA ALA A 23 2.00 -4.39 -0.24
C ALA A 23 0.63 -4.44 -0.95
N LEU A 24 -0.33 -3.62 -0.52
CA LEU A 24 -1.63 -3.49 -1.18
C LEU A 24 -1.50 -2.94 -2.60
N MET A 25 -0.61 -1.97 -2.85
CA MET A 25 -0.32 -1.48 -4.20
C MET A 25 0.24 -2.59 -5.09
N ALA A 26 1.21 -3.37 -4.59
CA ALA A 26 1.81 -4.46 -5.33
C ALA A 26 0.77 -5.53 -5.69
N LEU A 27 -0.11 -5.90 -4.73
CA LEU A 27 -1.21 -6.83 -4.96
C LEU A 27 -2.24 -6.27 -5.95
N GLY A 28 -2.59 -4.99 -5.84
CA GLY A 28 -3.49 -4.32 -6.78
C GLY A 28 -2.93 -4.34 -8.20
N PHE A 29 -1.66 -3.98 -8.38
CA PHE A 29 -1.01 -3.99 -9.67
C PHE A 29 -0.89 -5.42 -10.25
N ALA A 30 -0.53 -6.40 -9.43
CA ALA A 30 -0.53 -7.80 -9.84
C ALA A 30 -1.93 -8.27 -10.28
N GLY A 31 -2.97 -7.86 -9.56
CA GLY A 31 -4.38 -8.09 -9.94
C GLY A 31 -4.73 -7.47 -11.28
N ALA A 32 -4.25 -6.27 -11.58
CA ALA A 32 -4.42 -5.63 -12.89
C ALA A 32 -3.78 -6.45 -14.01
N LEU A 33 -2.54 -6.93 -13.81
CA LEU A 33 -1.86 -7.78 -14.79
C LEU A 33 -2.58 -9.11 -15.00
N VAL A 34 -2.98 -9.77 -13.91
CA VAL A 34 -3.68 -11.06 -13.98
C VAL A 34 -5.00 -10.92 -14.74
N THR A 35 -5.79 -9.90 -14.42
CA THR A 35 -7.08 -9.68 -15.07
C THR A 35 -6.95 -9.21 -16.51
N GLY A 36 -5.99 -8.34 -16.80
CA GLY A 36 -5.74 -7.85 -18.17
C GLY A 36 -5.19 -8.91 -19.12
N LEU A 37 -4.43 -9.89 -18.62
CA LEU A 37 -3.77 -10.90 -19.44
C LEU A 37 -4.53 -12.23 -19.52
N PHE A 38 -5.23 -12.64 -18.46
CA PHE A 38 -5.79 -13.99 -18.35
C PHE A 38 -7.33 -14.04 -18.24
N VAL A 39 -8.00 -12.90 -18.04
CA VAL A 39 -9.47 -12.86 -17.96
C VAL A 39 -10.04 -12.29 -19.28
N PRO A 40 -10.79 -13.09 -20.06
CA PRO A 40 -11.27 -12.65 -21.36
C PRO A 40 -12.47 -11.70 -21.27
N GLY A 41 -12.65 -10.91 -22.33
CA GLY A 41 -13.83 -10.07 -22.52
C GLY A 41 -13.85 -8.81 -21.64
N GLN A 42 -15.03 -8.19 -21.56
CA GLN A 42 -15.20 -6.92 -20.84
C GLN A 42 -14.93 -7.03 -19.34
N VAL A 43 -15.16 -8.21 -18.75
CA VAL A 43 -14.89 -8.45 -17.33
C VAL A 43 -13.40 -8.23 -17.02
N GLY A 44 -12.49 -8.79 -17.83
CA GLY A 44 -11.05 -8.59 -17.64
C GLY A 44 -10.63 -7.13 -17.77
N VAL A 45 -11.17 -6.43 -18.77
CA VAL A 45 -10.88 -5.00 -18.99
C VAL A 45 -11.35 -4.14 -17.82
N ILE A 46 -12.60 -4.33 -17.36
CA ILE A 46 -13.16 -3.55 -16.25
C ILE A 46 -12.39 -3.83 -14.96
N SER A 47 -12.08 -5.10 -14.68
CA SER A 47 -11.28 -5.47 -13.50
C SER A 47 -9.87 -4.90 -13.56
N MET A 48 -9.21 -4.96 -14.71
CA MET A 48 -7.88 -4.36 -14.91
C MET A 48 -7.90 -2.85 -14.63
N VAL A 49 -8.86 -2.14 -15.22
CA VAL A 49 -9.03 -0.69 -15.00
C VAL A 49 -9.32 -0.39 -13.54
N ALA A 50 -10.15 -1.20 -12.87
CA ALA A 50 -10.44 -1.04 -11.45
C ALA A 50 -9.18 -1.21 -10.59
N PHE A 51 -8.39 -2.26 -10.82
CA PHE A 51 -7.15 -2.52 -10.10
C PHE A 51 -6.07 -1.44 -10.34
N ILE A 52 -5.95 -0.92 -11.57
CA ILE A 52 -5.05 0.19 -11.88
C ILE A 52 -5.48 1.44 -11.10
N ASN A 53 -6.76 1.81 -11.13
CA ASN A 53 -7.26 3.00 -10.43
C ASN A 53 -7.13 2.86 -8.91
N PHE A 54 -7.40 1.68 -8.37
CA PHE A 54 -7.19 1.40 -6.94
C PHE A 54 -5.72 1.60 -6.56
N THR A 55 -4.79 1.02 -7.33
CA THR A 55 -3.35 1.13 -7.08
C THR A 55 -2.88 2.59 -7.18
N ALA A 56 -3.32 3.32 -8.22
CA ALA A 56 -2.99 4.73 -8.40
C ALA A 56 -3.53 5.60 -7.25
N GLY A 57 -4.77 5.33 -6.81
CA GLY A 57 -5.38 6.02 -5.67
C GLY A 57 -4.58 5.82 -4.38
N LEU A 58 -4.16 4.58 -4.09
CA LEU A 58 -3.29 4.30 -2.96
C LEU A 58 -1.96 5.06 -3.05
N TRP A 59 -1.40 5.21 -4.25
CA TRP A 59 -0.12 5.90 -4.46
C TRP A 59 -0.22 7.39 -4.13
N ILE A 60 -1.33 8.02 -4.52
CA ILE A 60 -1.65 9.40 -4.17
C ILE A 60 -1.81 9.54 -2.64
N CYS A 61 -2.62 8.68 -2.01
CA CYS A 61 -2.84 8.72 -0.56
C CYS A 61 -1.52 8.56 0.22
N GLN A 62 -0.69 7.59 -0.16
CA GLN A 62 0.61 7.34 0.48
C GLN A 62 1.56 8.53 0.31
N SER A 63 1.55 9.19 -0.85
CA SER A 63 2.37 10.39 -1.08
C SER A 63 1.97 11.53 -0.15
N ILE A 64 0.66 11.78 0.01
CA ILE A 64 0.14 12.81 0.93
C ILE A 64 0.51 12.47 2.38
N HIS A 65 0.31 11.22 2.80
CA HIS A 65 0.65 10.77 4.15
C HIS A 65 2.16 10.84 4.43
N SER A 66 2.99 10.48 3.45
CA SER A 66 4.45 10.58 3.58
C SER A 66 4.91 12.03 3.70
N LEU A 67 4.30 12.96 2.94
CA LEU A 67 4.59 14.38 3.04
C LEU A 67 4.17 14.95 4.40
N GLY A 68 2.99 14.56 4.88
CA GLY A 68 2.51 14.96 6.21
C GLY A 68 3.40 14.46 7.34
N ASN A 69 3.88 13.23 7.26
CA ASN A 69 4.81 12.64 8.24
C ASN A 69 6.16 13.35 8.27
N ALA A 70 6.70 13.71 7.11
CA ALA A 70 7.95 14.47 7.00
C ALA A 70 7.82 15.88 7.60
N ALA A 71 6.62 16.47 7.57
CA ALA A 71 6.37 17.79 8.18
C ALA A 71 6.23 17.75 9.72
N THR A 72 6.08 16.57 10.31
CA THR A 72 5.95 16.38 11.77
C THR A 72 7.25 15.92 12.46
N ASP A 73 8.41 16.08 11.80
CA ASP A 73 9.75 15.67 12.28
C ASP A 73 9.87 14.16 12.64
N ASP A 74 9.01 13.31 12.07
CA ASP A 74 9.07 11.86 12.26
C ASP A 74 9.90 11.24 11.12
N GLU A 75 10.99 10.56 11.48
CA GLU A 75 12.08 10.17 10.57
C GLU A 75 11.66 8.94 9.71
N TYR A 76 10.83 9.17 8.70
CA TYR A 76 10.47 8.13 7.72
C TYR A 76 11.50 8.05 6.59
N ASN A 77 12.28 6.97 6.60
CA ASN A 77 13.39 6.74 5.66
C ASN A 77 12.97 6.07 4.34
N GLY A 78 11.67 5.90 4.10
CA GLY A 78 11.16 5.24 2.89
C GLY A 78 10.94 3.74 3.06
N VAL A 79 10.05 3.19 2.22
CA VAL A 79 9.54 1.81 2.39
C VAL A 79 10.63 0.75 2.25
N LEU A 80 11.65 0.98 1.42
CA LEU A 80 12.72 0.01 1.22
C LEU A 80 13.61 -0.13 2.46
N LEU A 81 13.93 0.99 3.11
CA LEU A 81 14.71 0.98 4.35
C LEU A 81 13.87 0.40 5.50
N GLU A 82 12.59 0.74 5.56
CA GLU A 82 11.67 0.17 6.55
C GLU A 82 11.53 -1.36 6.42
N VAL A 83 11.55 -1.90 5.19
CA VAL A 83 11.57 -3.35 4.97
C VAL A 83 12.91 -3.95 5.39
N LEU A 84 14.03 -3.30 5.05
CA LEU A 84 15.37 -3.78 5.40
C LEU A 84 15.59 -3.85 6.92
N ASP A 85 15.12 -2.84 7.67
CA ASP A 85 15.25 -2.80 9.14
C ASP A 85 14.48 -3.92 9.86
N ARG A 86 13.56 -4.60 9.15
CA ARG A 86 12.69 -5.64 9.71
C ARG A 86 13.12 -7.07 9.35
N VAL A 87 14.18 -7.25 8.56
CA VAL A 87 14.73 -8.56 8.13
C VAL A 87 16.04 -8.84 8.85
#